data_AF-A0A5J4P9J1-F1
#
_entry.id   AF-A0A5J4P9J1-F1
#
_cell.length_a   1.000
_cell.length_b   1.000
_cell.length_c   1.000
_cell.angle_alpha   90.00
_cell.angle_beta   90.00
_cell.angle_gamma   90.00
#
_symmetry.space_group_name_H-M   'P 1'
#
loop_
_entity.id
_entity.type
_entity.pdbx_description
1 polymer ?
#
loop_
_entity_poly.entity_id
_entity_poly.type
_entity_poly.pdbx_seq_one_letter_code
_entity_poly.pdbx_strand_id
1 'polypeptide(L)'
;FFLSGLSVKCHFHGAPIPFIPAISTSCNSYFCWGFYRMMENKKYGTTMNALTVWKDHMVSMGFGYRLGIDMPGEQRGFIPNATSYDEIYGKGHWNGLRIIHTAIGQGEILLTPIQLTNLVATIANRGHYITPHIVKEIEDNELDSIYRTSHYTTIDPQNYEYVVEGMRQSVIGGPYGSTCRGANIPNIEVCG
;
A
#
# COMPACT_ATOMS: atom_id res chain seq x y z
N PHE A 1 16.30 -2.59 9.40
CA PHE A 1 16.84 -1.33 8.85
C PHE A 1 17.60 -0.62 9.96
N PHE A 2 18.84 -0.20 9.72
CA PHE A 2 19.63 0.56 10.70
C PHE A 2 20.33 1.71 9.99
N LEU A 3 20.06 2.94 10.43
CA LEU A 3 20.72 4.13 9.91
C LEU A 3 20.69 5.25 10.95
N SER A 4 21.84 5.89 11.19
CA SER A 4 21.97 7.07 12.08
C SER A 4 21.34 6.87 13.46
N GLY A 5 21.51 5.69 14.06
CA GLY A 5 20.96 5.33 15.37
C GLY A 5 19.49 4.92 15.38
N LEU A 6 18.75 5.10 14.27
CA LEU A 6 17.39 4.58 14.09
C LEU A 6 17.44 3.10 13.69
N SER A 7 16.69 2.26 14.40
CA SER A 7 16.60 0.82 14.13
C SER A 7 15.14 0.39 13.98
N VAL A 8 14.80 -0.16 12.81
CA VAL A 8 13.52 -0.85 12.57
C VAL A 8 13.83 -2.34 12.49
N LYS A 9 13.28 -3.10 13.44
CA LYS A 9 13.48 -4.55 13.53
C LYS A 9 12.71 -5.28 12.42
N CYS A 10 13.18 -6.48 12.10
CA CYS A 10 12.49 -7.44 11.24
C CYS A 10 12.45 -8.79 11.96
N HIS A 11 11.56 -9.67 11.52
CA HIS A 11 11.61 -11.08 11.92
C HIS A 11 12.68 -11.82 11.11
N PHE A 12 12.94 -13.08 11.46
CA PHE A 12 14.00 -13.87 10.83
C PHE A 12 13.60 -14.36 9.43
N HIS A 13 14.43 -14.04 8.43
CA HIS A 13 14.37 -14.54 7.05
C HIS A 13 15.73 -14.31 6.36
N GLY A 14 15.92 -14.84 5.15
CA GLY A 14 17.17 -14.64 4.39
C GLY A 14 17.43 -13.17 4.01
N ALA A 15 18.70 -12.76 3.99
CA ALA A 15 19.16 -11.44 3.56
C ALA A 15 20.57 -11.51 2.92
N PRO A 16 20.90 -10.67 1.92
CA PRO A 16 20.05 -9.68 1.25
C PRO A 16 18.92 -10.36 0.46
N ILE A 17 17.84 -9.61 0.22
CA ILE A 17 16.59 -10.15 -0.35
C ILE A 17 16.11 -9.27 -1.52
N PRO A 18 15.72 -9.85 -2.67
CA PRO A 18 15.13 -9.10 -3.77
C PRO A 18 13.65 -8.77 -3.51
N PHE A 19 13.01 -8.01 -4.41
CA PHE A 19 11.66 -7.47 -4.20
C PHE A 19 10.57 -8.52 -3.94
N ILE A 20 10.43 -9.51 -4.82
CA ILE A 20 9.39 -10.54 -4.71
C ILE A 20 9.51 -11.28 -3.36
N PRO A 21 10.68 -11.83 -2.98
CA PRO A 21 10.80 -12.48 -1.69
C PRO A 21 10.68 -11.50 -0.50
N ALA A 22 10.96 -10.21 -0.66
CA ALA A 22 10.71 -9.21 0.37
C ALA A 22 9.22 -9.04 0.69
N ILE A 23 8.34 -9.18 -0.31
CA ILE A 23 6.89 -9.29 -0.11
C ILE A 23 6.57 -10.62 0.58
N SER A 24 7.06 -11.75 0.04
CA SER A 24 6.81 -13.11 0.57
C SER A 24 7.12 -13.25 2.06
N THR A 25 8.21 -12.61 2.50
CA THR A 25 8.70 -12.67 3.89
C THR A 25 8.39 -11.40 4.66
N SER A 26 7.51 -10.50 4.18
CA SER A 26 7.17 -9.25 4.86
C SER A 26 8.39 -8.48 5.44
N CYS A 27 9.43 -8.26 4.62
CA CYS A 27 10.72 -7.73 5.05
C CYS A 27 10.67 -6.21 5.30
N ASN A 28 10.53 -5.81 6.58
CA ASN A 28 10.56 -4.40 6.99
C ASN A 28 11.78 -3.63 6.46
N SER A 29 12.96 -4.27 6.49
CA SER A 29 14.21 -3.62 6.07
C SER A 29 14.19 -3.23 4.59
N TYR A 30 13.63 -4.06 3.72
CA TYR A 30 13.56 -3.80 2.28
C TYR A 30 12.68 -2.57 2.02
N PHE A 31 11.47 -2.56 2.57
CA PHE A 31 10.52 -1.46 2.37
C PHE A 31 10.99 -0.14 2.99
N CYS A 32 11.57 -0.16 4.19
CA CYS A 32 12.18 1.03 4.77
C CYS A 32 13.32 1.57 3.91
N TRP A 33 14.22 0.72 3.39
CA TRP A 33 15.27 1.18 2.48
C TRP A 33 14.69 1.77 1.18
N GLY A 34 13.70 1.13 0.57
CA GLY A 34 13.04 1.66 -0.63
C GLY A 34 12.42 3.03 -0.41
N PHE A 35 11.68 3.18 0.69
CA PHE A 35 11.05 4.45 1.06
C PHE A 35 12.08 5.54 1.36
N TYR A 36 13.08 5.25 2.19
CA TYR A 36 14.16 6.19 2.49
C TYR A 36 14.90 6.65 1.22
N ARG A 37 15.23 5.72 0.32
CA ARG A 37 15.87 6.02 -0.97
C ARG A 37 14.98 6.87 -1.88
N MET A 38 13.65 6.68 -1.84
CA MET A 38 12.72 7.55 -2.55
C MET A 38 12.74 8.97 -1.99
N MET A 39 12.69 9.11 -0.66
CA MET A 39 12.69 10.40 0.03
C MET A 39 13.97 11.22 -0.22
N GLU A 40 15.12 10.56 -0.38
CA GLU A 40 16.40 11.21 -0.68
C GLU A 40 16.69 11.36 -2.18
N ASN A 41 15.80 10.89 -3.05
CA ASN A 41 16.08 10.87 -4.48
C ASN A 41 16.04 12.29 -5.06
N LYS A 42 17.19 12.74 -5.58
CA LYS A 42 17.36 14.06 -6.21
C LYS A 42 16.37 14.34 -7.33
N LYS A 43 15.82 13.32 -7.99
CA LYS A 43 14.83 13.49 -9.07
C LYS A 43 13.54 14.20 -8.61
N TYR A 44 13.22 14.15 -7.32
CA TYR A 44 12.06 14.84 -6.75
C TYR A 44 12.41 16.24 -6.21
N GLY A 45 13.70 16.61 -6.16
CA GLY A 45 14.18 17.88 -5.64
C GLY A 45 14.20 17.96 -4.10
N THR A 46 13.07 17.68 -3.44
CA THR A 46 12.93 17.73 -1.97
C THR A 46 12.20 16.51 -1.43
N THR A 47 12.40 16.21 -0.14
CA THR A 47 11.64 15.19 0.60
C THR A 47 10.13 15.45 0.54
N MET A 48 9.70 16.71 0.60
CA MET A 48 8.29 17.10 0.54
C MET A 48 7.66 16.76 -0.82
N ASN A 49 8.40 16.96 -1.90
CA ASN A 49 7.96 16.59 -3.25
C ASN A 49 7.93 15.07 -3.43
N ALA A 50 8.95 14.36 -2.93
CA ALA A 50 8.97 12.89 -2.95
C ALA A 50 7.77 12.31 -2.18
N LEU A 51 7.48 12.85 -0.99
CA LEU A 51 6.31 12.48 -0.21
C LEU A 51 5.01 12.78 -0.95
N THR A 52 4.90 13.93 -1.61
CA THR A 52 3.72 14.28 -2.41
C THR A 52 3.48 13.24 -3.50
N VAL A 53 4.50 12.86 -4.26
CA VAL A 53 4.38 11.80 -5.28
C VAL A 53 3.96 10.46 -4.67
N TRP A 54 4.59 10.06 -3.56
CA TRP A 54 4.21 8.84 -2.84
C TRP A 54 2.74 8.87 -2.40
N LYS A 55 2.31 9.98 -1.80
CA LYS A 55 0.94 10.20 -1.32
C LYS A 55 -0.06 10.21 -2.47
N ASP A 56 0.28 10.81 -3.61
CA ASP A 56 -0.60 10.84 -4.79
C ASP A 56 -0.77 9.43 -5.39
N HIS A 57 0.26 8.59 -5.38
CA HIS A 57 0.11 7.18 -5.73
C HIS A 57 -0.86 6.46 -4.80
N MET A 58 -0.73 6.63 -3.48
CA MET A 58 -1.63 6.04 -2.48
C MET A 58 -3.08 6.52 -2.67
N VAL A 59 -3.27 7.82 -2.92
CA VAL A 59 -4.59 8.41 -3.19
C VAL A 59 -5.20 7.84 -4.47
N SER A 60 -4.40 7.61 -5.52
CA SER A 60 -4.88 6.99 -6.76
C SER A 60 -5.33 5.52 -6.58
N MET A 61 -4.93 4.86 -5.48
CA MET A 61 -5.39 3.53 -5.08
C MET A 61 -6.63 3.57 -4.18
N GLY A 62 -7.22 4.75 -3.95
CA GLY A 62 -8.42 4.95 -3.15
C GLY A 62 -8.16 5.22 -1.66
N PHE A 63 -6.93 5.51 -1.26
CA PHE A 63 -6.59 5.82 0.13
C PHE A 63 -6.76 7.29 0.51
N GLY A 64 -7.03 7.54 1.80
CA GLY A 64 -7.09 8.90 2.38
C GLY A 64 -8.37 9.69 2.07
N TYR A 65 -9.26 9.11 1.25
CA TYR A 65 -10.57 9.65 0.91
C TYR A 65 -11.63 8.55 0.99
N ARG A 66 -12.88 8.97 1.13
CA ARG A 66 -14.03 8.08 0.99
C ARG A 66 -14.04 7.54 -0.45
N LEU A 67 -14.19 6.23 -0.60
CA LEU A 67 -14.37 5.55 -1.87
C LEU A 67 -15.76 5.83 -2.45
N GLY A 68 -16.75 6.09 -1.59
CA GLY A 68 -18.14 6.30 -1.98
C GLY A 68 -18.95 5.00 -1.98
N ILE A 69 -18.68 4.10 -1.02
CA ILE A 69 -19.50 2.91 -0.82
C ILE A 69 -20.93 3.30 -0.46
N ASP A 70 -21.89 2.50 -0.92
CA ASP A 70 -23.33 2.63 -0.64
C ASP A 70 -23.71 2.20 0.78
N MET A 71 -22.88 2.54 1.77
CA MET A 71 -23.11 2.30 3.18
C MET A 71 -22.93 3.55 4.03
N PRO A 72 -23.77 3.74 5.07
CA PRO A 72 -23.57 4.81 6.03
C PRO A 72 -22.29 4.57 6.84
N GLY A 73 -21.68 5.67 7.31
CA GLY A 73 -20.56 5.62 8.24
C GLY A 73 -19.18 5.43 7.61
N GLU A 74 -19.05 5.55 6.29
CA GLU A 74 -17.75 5.49 5.62
C GLU A 74 -16.78 6.54 6.18
N GLN A 75 -15.63 6.07 6.63
CA GLN A 75 -14.53 6.92 7.09
C GLN A 75 -13.51 7.10 5.97
N ARG A 76 -12.91 8.28 5.89
CA ARG A 76 -11.93 8.61 4.84
C ARG A 76 -10.53 8.01 5.06
N GLY A 77 -10.21 7.53 6.25
CA GLY A 77 -8.84 7.22 6.64
C GLY A 77 -7.95 8.48 6.65
N PHE A 78 -6.63 8.31 6.62
CA PHE A 78 -5.67 9.40 6.64
C PHE A 78 -4.36 8.98 5.98
N ILE A 79 -3.97 9.71 4.94
CA ILE A 79 -2.63 9.62 4.35
C ILE A 79 -1.93 10.96 4.62
N PRO A 80 -0.82 10.97 5.37
CA PRO A 80 -0.14 12.20 5.73
C PRO A 80 0.50 12.86 4.51
N ASN A 81 0.48 14.19 4.50
CA ASN A 81 1.20 15.00 3.53
C ASN A 81 2.25 15.86 4.24
N ALA A 82 3.00 16.68 3.49
CA ALA A 82 4.04 17.51 4.05
C ALA A 82 3.53 18.50 5.12
N THR A 83 2.35 19.10 4.90
CA THR A 83 1.71 20.00 5.86
C THR A 83 1.32 19.25 7.14
N SER A 84 0.75 18.05 7.02
CA SER A 84 0.43 17.23 8.20
C SER A 84 1.69 16.91 9.02
N TYR A 85 2.81 16.61 8.37
CA TYR A 85 4.06 16.38 9.09
C TYR A 85 4.69 17.64 9.68
N ASP A 86 4.54 18.79 9.00
CA ASP A 86 4.93 20.09 9.57
C ASP A 86 4.11 20.42 10.83
N GLU A 87 2.82 20.06 10.88
CA GLU A 87 1.96 20.23 12.05
C GLU A 87 2.34 19.28 13.20
N ILE A 88 2.63 18.01 12.89
CA ILE A 88 2.96 16.99 13.91
C ILE A 88 4.35 17.19 14.50
N TYR A 89 5.34 17.52 13.65
CA TYR A 89 6.75 17.52 14.03
C TYR A 89 7.38 18.91 14.07
N GLY A 90 6.73 19.92 13.49
CA GLY A 90 7.30 21.23 13.25
C GLY A 90 7.92 21.34 11.87
N LYS A 91 7.77 22.51 11.25
CA LYS A 91 8.32 22.80 9.91
C LYS A 91 9.84 22.63 9.89
N GLY A 92 10.33 21.79 8.99
CA GLY A 92 11.77 21.50 8.85
C GLY A 92 12.35 20.54 9.90
N HIS A 93 11.51 19.96 10.77
CA HIS A 93 11.93 19.03 11.83
C HIS A 93 11.64 17.55 11.52
N TRP A 94 11.21 17.25 10.29
CA TRP A 94 11.02 15.89 9.81
C TRP A 94 11.76 15.66 8.47
N ASN A 95 12.11 14.40 8.23
CA ASN A 95 12.73 13.92 7.01
C ASN A 95 12.32 12.45 6.78
N GLY A 96 12.79 11.83 5.70
CA GLY A 96 12.46 10.44 5.37
C GLY A 96 12.78 9.41 6.46
N LEU A 97 13.76 9.67 7.34
CA LEU A 97 14.06 8.80 8.48
C LEU A 97 13.03 8.95 9.59
N ARG A 98 12.58 10.18 9.87
CA ARG A 98 11.59 10.42 10.93
C ARG A 98 10.25 9.77 10.61
N ILE A 99 9.87 9.72 9.33
CA ILE A 99 8.62 9.15 8.85
C ILE A 99 8.80 7.73 8.27
N ILE A 100 9.88 7.02 8.62
CA ILE A 100 10.24 5.74 8.01
C ILE A 100 9.20 4.63 8.20
N HIS A 101 8.44 4.69 9.31
CA HIS A 101 7.45 3.68 9.69
C HIS A 101 6.25 3.65 8.72
N THR A 102 6.00 4.76 8.02
CA THR A 102 5.03 4.89 6.93
C THR A 102 5.25 3.80 5.86
N ALA A 103 6.52 3.42 5.62
CA ALA A 103 6.89 2.40 4.63
C ALA A 103 6.36 0.99 4.93
N ILE A 104 5.99 0.73 6.19
CA ILE A 104 5.51 -0.58 6.66
C ILE A 104 4.09 -0.48 7.23
N GLY A 105 3.34 0.57 6.87
CA GLY A 105 1.96 0.76 7.31
C GLY A 105 1.79 1.16 8.77
N GLN A 106 2.83 1.74 9.40
CA GLN A 106 2.81 2.22 10.77
C GLN A 106 3.00 3.75 10.83
N GLY A 107 2.72 4.35 11.97
CA GLY A 107 2.84 5.79 12.18
C GLY A 107 1.55 6.52 11.89
N GLU A 108 1.62 7.57 11.08
CA GLU A 108 0.51 8.51 10.86
C GLU A 108 -0.48 8.03 9.79
N ILE A 109 -0.21 6.94 9.07
CA ILE A 109 -1.18 6.39 8.12
C ILE A 109 -2.34 5.74 8.89
N LEU A 110 -3.57 5.99 8.44
CA LEU A 110 -4.77 5.27 8.88
C LEU A 110 -5.59 4.83 7.67
N LEU A 111 -5.94 3.55 7.60
CA LEU A 111 -6.76 3.00 6.52
C LEU A 111 -7.99 2.29 7.10
N THR A 112 -9.08 2.30 6.34
CA THR A 112 -10.28 1.51 6.69
C THR A 112 -10.18 0.09 6.12
N PRO A 113 -10.89 -0.90 6.70
CA PRO A 113 -10.94 -2.24 6.12
C PRO A 113 -11.45 -2.27 4.68
N ILE A 114 -12.41 -1.40 4.34
CA ILE A 114 -12.92 -1.32 2.95
C ILE A 114 -11.88 -0.75 1.98
N GLN A 115 -11.07 0.21 2.43
CA GLN A 115 -9.92 0.70 1.66
C GLN A 115 -8.87 -0.40 1.42
N LEU A 116 -8.57 -1.22 2.42
CA LEU A 116 -7.67 -2.36 2.23
C LEU A 116 -8.23 -3.40 1.26
N THR A 117 -9.54 -3.68 1.35
CA THR A 117 -10.23 -4.58 0.40
C THR A 117 -10.17 -4.02 -1.02
N ASN A 118 -10.34 -2.70 -1.18
CA ASN A 118 -10.20 -2.02 -2.47
C ASN A 118 -8.78 -2.13 -3.05
N LEU A 119 -7.75 -2.04 -2.21
CA LEU A 119 -6.37 -2.27 -2.66
C LEU A 119 -6.18 -3.69 -3.19
N VAL A 120 -6.70 -4.71 -2.49
CA VAL A 120 -6.63 -6.10 -2.98
C VAL A 120 -7.33 -6.27 -4.32
N ALA A 121 -8.53 -5.67 -4.48
CA ALA A 121 -9.23 -5.64 -5.77
C ALA A 121 -8.40 -4.93 -6.85
N THR A 122 -7.76 -3.81 -6.52
CA THR A 122 -6.89 -3.05 -7.42
C THR A 122 -5.72 -3.91 -7.91
N ILE A 123 -5.09 -4.67 -7.01
CA ILE A 123 -3.97 -5.57 -7.33
C ILE A 123 -4.47 -6.73 -8.22
N ALA A 124 -5.59 -7.36 -7.87
CA ALA A 124 -6.19 -8.42 -8.65
C ALA A 124 -6.47 -7.98 -10.10
N ASN A 125 -6.97 -6.75 -10.26
CA ASN A 125 -7.31 -6.12 -11.53
C ASN A 125 -6.12 -5.43 -12.24
N ARG A 126 -4.89 -5.60 -11.75
CA ARG A 126 -3.67 -5.02 -12.35
C ARG A 126 -3.72 -3.49 -12.51
N GLY A 127 -4.19 -2.81 -11.48
CA GLY A 127 -4.05 -1.36 -11.35
C GLY A 127 -5.29 -0.54 -11.60
N HIS A 128 -6.47 -1.15 -11.57
CA HIS A 128 -7.73 -0.41 -11.51
C HIS A 128 -8.72 -1.03 -10.52
N TYR A 129 -9.63 -0.21 -9.99
CA TYR A 129 -10.73 -0.68 -9.16
C TYR A 129 -12.04 -0.03 -9.61
N ILE A 130 -13.16 -0.62 -9.20
CA ILE A 130 -14.49 -0.01 -9.30
C ILE A 130 -14.93 0.28 -7.87
N THR A 131 -15.64 1.38 -7.65
CA THR A 131 -16.13 1.72 -6.30
C THR A 131 -16.87 0.53 -5.69
N PRO A 132 -16.43 0.04 -4.51
CA PRO A 132 -17.08 -1.09 -3.86
C PRO A 132 -18.49 -0.71 -3.44
N HIS A 133 -19.42 -1.65 -3.60
CA HIS A 133 -20.83 -1.46 -3.28
C HIS A 133 -21.47 -2.79 -2.86
N ILE A 134 -22.58 -2.70 -2.13
CA ILE A 134 -23.35 -3.82 -1.60
C ILE A 134 -24.60 -4.07 -2.44
N VAL A 135 -25.29 -3.01 -2.86
CA VAL A 135 -26.54 -3.10 -3.61
C VAL A 135 -26.24 -3.62 -5.01
N LYS A 136 -26.73 -4.82 -5.32
CA LYS A 136 -26.52 -5.44 -6.63
C LYS A 136 -27.40 -4.83 -7.73
N GLU A 137 -28.65 -4.55 -7.42
CA GLU A 137 -29.65 -4.00 -8.34
C GLU A 137 -30.76 -3.28 -7.57
N ILE A 138 -31.45 -2.37 -8.24
CA ILE A 138 -32.64 -1.69 -7.75
C ILE A 138 -33.74 -1.96 -8.78
N GLU A 139 -34.88 -2.48 -8.35
CA GLU A 139 -36.02 -2.70 -9.25
C GLU A 139 -36.47 -1.35 -9.85
N ASP A 140 -36.65 -1.33 -11.17
CA ASP A 140 -37.05 -0.16 -11.96
C ASP A 140 -36.13 1.07 -11.84
N ASN A 141 -34.88 0.90 -11.39
CA ASN A 141 -33.92 2.00 -11.30
C ASN A 141 -32.48 1.55 -11.56
N GLU A 142 -31.61 2.50 -11.89
CA GLU A 142 -30.20 2.25 -12.08
C GLU A 142 -29.37 2.67 -10.87
N LEU A 143 -28.32 1.89 -10.60
CA LEU A 143 -27.26 2.27 -9.68
C LEU A 143 -26.47 3.43 -10.28
N ASP A 144 -25.89 4.26 -9.41
CA ASP A 144 -24.97 5.30 -9.82
C ASP A 144 -23.83 4.71 -10.66
N SER A 145 -23.49 5.40 -11.75
CA SER A 145 -22.40 5.07 -12.66
C SER A 145 -21.04 4.84 -11.98
N ILE A 146 -20.79 5.40 -10.79
CA ILE A 146 -19.55 5.16 -10.03
C ILE A 146 -19.34 3.67 -9.72
N TYR A 147 -20.41 2.90 -9.58
CA TYR A 147 -20.37 1.47 -9.27
C TYR A 147 -20.09 0.58 -10.49
N ARG A 148 -19.87 1.20 -11.67
CA ARG A 148 -19.54 0.52 -12.93
C ARG A 148 -18.32 1.15 -13.61
N THR A 149 -17.85 2.30 -13.12
CA THR A 149 -16.75 3.05 -13.73
C THR A 149 -15.43 2.61 -13.11
N SER A 150 -14.44 2.34 -13.96
CA SER A 150 -13.10 1.97 -13.52
C SER A 150 -12.27 3.20 -13.13
N HIS A 151 -11.67 3.15 -11.95
CA HIS A 151 -10.66 4.07 -11.45
C HIS A 151 -9.27 3.47 -11.67
N TYR A 152 -8.46 4.10 -12.53
CA TYR A 152 -7.10 3.65 -12.82
C TYR A 152 -6.10 4.30 -11.87
N THR A 153 -5.21 3.49 -11.33
CA THR A 153 -4.09 3.98 -10.52
C THR A 153 -3.02 4.64 -11.40
N THR A 154 -2.13 5.37 -10.74
CA THR A 154 -0.98 6.02 -11.39
C THR A 154 0.23 5.10 -11.57
N ILE A 155 0.09 3.81 -11.25
CA ILE A 155 1.17 2.81 -11.32
C ILE A 155 1.04 2.00 -12.61
N ASP A 156 2.17 1.77 -13.27
CA ASP A 156 2.22 0.89 -14.44
C ASP A 156 1.70 -0.53 -14.10
N PRO A 157 0.70 -1.05 -14.85
CA PRO A 157 0.14 -2.39 -14.65
C PRO A 157 1.17 -3.51 -14.49
N GLN A 158 2.32 -3.43 -15.18
CA GLN A 158 3.37 -4.45 -15.10
C GLN A 158 3.94 -4.60 -13.67
N ASN A 159 3.92 -3.53 -12.88
CA ASN A 159 4.43 -3.59 -11.51
C ASN A 159 3.55 -4.44 -10.59
N TYR A 160 2.25 -4.56 -10.89
CA TYR A 160 1.34 -5.40 -10.10
C TYR A 160 1.65 -6.89 -10.26
N GLU A 161 2.25 -7.32 -11.37
CA GLU A 161 2.65 -8.73 -11.54
C GLU A 161 3.71 -9.15 -10.51
N TYR A 162 4.69 -8.28 -10.25
CA TYR A 162 5.70 -8.55 -9.22
C TYR A 162 5.08 -8.59 -7.81
N VAL A 163 4.05 -7.77 -7.56
CA VAL A 163 3.32 -7.77 -6.29
C VAL A 163 2.53 -9.07 -6.12
N VAL A 164 1.81 -9.47 -7.15
CA VAL A 164 1.01 -10.72 -7.16
C VAL A 164 1.91 -11.93 -6.99
N GLU A 165 3.05 -11.98 -7.68
CA GLU A 165 4.04 -13.04 -7.50
C GLU A 165 4.59 -13.08 -6.06
N GLY A 166 4.88 -11.91 -5.48
CA GLY A 166 5.28 -11.80 -4.08
C GLY A 166 4.21 -12.34 -3.11
N MET A 167 2.96 -11.92 -3.29
CA MET A 167 1.80 -12.39 -2.50
C MET A 167 1.53 -13.89 -2.70
N ARG A 168 1.80 -14.42 -3.89
CA ARG A 168 1.71 -15.86 -4.16
C ARG A 168 2.78 -16.61 -3.37
N GLN A 169 4.02 -16.13 -3.40
CA GLN A 169 5.13 -16.75 -2.65
C GLN A 169 4.93 -16.70 -1.14
N SER A 170 4.24 -15.69 -0.60
CA SER A 170 3.81 -15.65 0.81
C SER A 170 2.99 -16.89 1.21
N VAL A 171 2.23 -17.45 0.26
CA VAL A 171 1.32 -18.58 0.49
C VAL A 171 1.99 -19.93 0.23
N ILE A 172 2.75 -20.08 -0.86
CA ILE A 172 3.37 -21.38 -1.22
C ILE A 172 4.79 -21.58 -0.69
N GLY A 173 5.46 -20.53 -0.24
CA GLY A 173 6.88 -20.61 0.11
C GLY A 173 7.79 -20.30 -1.06
N GLY A 174 8.90 -19.62 -0.75
CA GLY A 174 10.06 -19.49 -1.63
C GLY A 174 11.37 -19.79 -0.88
N PRO A 175 12.52 -19.75 -1.56
CA PRO A 175 13.83 -20.02 -0.97
C PRO A 175 14.19 -19.12 0.23
N TYR A 176 13.56 -17.95 0.34
CA TYR A 176 13.81 -16.96 1.40
C TYR A 176 12.85 -17.08 2.59
N GLY A 177 11.81 -17.91 2.49
CA GLY A 177 10.74 -18.05 3.49
C GLY A 177 9.37 -17.59 2.98
N SER A 178 8.40 -17.55 3.89
CA SER A 178 7.01 -17.17 3.63
C SER A 178 6.25 -16.92 4.93
N THR A 179 5.25 -16.03 4.91
CA THR A 179 4.47 -15.65 6.11
C THR A 179 3.06 -16.24 6.17
N CYS A 180 2.47 -16.68 5.05
CA CYS A 180 1.03 -16.94 4.93
C CYS A 180 0.69 -18.39 4.50
N ARG A 181 1.54 -19.37 4.82
CA ARG A 181 1.36 -20.77 4.34
C ARG A 181 0.02 -21.40 4.69
N GLY A 182 -0.59 -20.98 5.81
CA GLY A 182 -1.90 -21.47 6.24
C GLY A 182 -3.06 -21.09 5.31
N ALA A 183 -2.87 -20.11 4.43
CA ALA A 183 -3.87 -19.70 3.44
C ALA A 183 -3.86 -20.57 2.18
N ASN A 184 -2.95 -21.54 2.04
CA ASN A 184 -2.84 -22.34 0.85
C ASN A 184 -4.03 -23.32 0.73
N ILE A 185 -4.79 -23.22 -0.35
CA ILE A 185 -5.95 -24.08 -0.62
C ILE A 185 -5.63 -24.98 -1.82
N PRO A 186 -5.77 -26.31 -1.72
CA PRO A 186 -5.54 -27.22 -2.85
C PRO A 186 -6.36 -26.81 -4.07
N ASN A 187 -5.71 -26.76 -5.24
CA ASN A 187 -6.29 -26.43 -6.54
C ASN A 187 -6.81 -24.99 -6.70
N ILE A 188 -6.51 -24.09 -5.77
CA ILE A 188 -6.82 -22.66 -5.88
C ILE A 188 -5.52 -21.86 -5.70
N GLU A 189 -5.20 -21.00 -6.66
CA GLU A 189 -4.02 -20.14 -6.60
C GLU A 189 -4.25 -18.94 -5.68
N VAL A 190 -4.22 -19.20 -4.39
CA VAL A 190 -4.35 -18.15 -3.37
C VAL A 190 -3.10 -17.27 -3.35
N CYS A 191 -3.33 -15.95 -3.32
CA CYS A 191 -2.32 -14.90 -3.15
C CYS A 191 -2.77 -14.00 -1.98
N GLY A 192 -1.88 -13.66 -1.05
CA GLY A 192 -2.21 -12.84 0.12
C GLY A 192 -1.05 -12.55 1.05
#